data_AF-N9MHQ8-F1
#
_entry.id   AF-N9MHQ8-F1
#
_cell.length_a   1.000
_cell.length_b   1.000
_cell.length_c   1.000
_cell.angle_alpha   90.00
_cell.angle_beta   90.00
_cell.angle_gamma   90.00
#
_symmetry.space_group_name_H-M   'P 1'
#
loop_
_entity.id
_entity.type
_entity.pdbx_description
1 polymer ?
#
loop_
_entity_poly.entity_id
_entity_poly.type
_entity_poly.pdbx_seq_one_letter_code
_entity_poly.pdbx_strand_id
1 'polypeptide(L)'
;MPNNQLDNQIKIINMLELFIFEKICSTPFLGSHESILMASNEEDLRKAIYTLIDEGYFQELEEDKIKRLCNKPVKAFFPDQDGNDQVAKLDFEYRPKHYHEVLQAIRQFRFSLKSNALENIQSEFNEIRTTYSSHIDCMNQKMLAPILRNFLEQGVSNSFKNYNFQRIRKQPFYNFVESYIQNYRGQKFKSLNQIYIDLDLKVTAIISQSIQDEINHLESLLRTMLIKHKECLIFTHNKAIVPLSVPEQMTLLKQGKPVSSTSFYSSQNLTDFKEQFESFDDRKENIESRIKTLKHELETFNNPKAPFERSKAYLNERPDLKEKLKEKCVVQKKS
;
A
#
# COMPACT_ATOMS: atom_id res chain seq x y z
N MET A 1 -17.65 23.14 -16.24
CA MET A 1 -16.82 21.97 -16.58
C MET A 1 -17.26 21.47 -17.95
N PRO A 2 -16.37 21.21 -18.92
CA PRO A 2 -16.82 20.72 -20.23
C PRO A 2 -17.48 19.34 -20.10
N ASN A 3 -18.64 19.12 -20.77
CA ASN A 3 -19.44 17.89 -20.65
C ASN A 3 -18.60 16.60 -20.82
N ASN A 4 -17.69 16.58 -21.80
CA ASN A 4 -16.81 15.42 -22.04
C ASN A 4 -15.89 15.08 -20.84
N GLN A 5 -15.54 16.04 -19.99
CA GLN A 5 -14.71 15.79 -18.81
C GLN A 5 -15.53 15.15 -17.68
N LEU A 6 -16.75 15.64 -17.46
CA LEU A 6 -17.68 15.10 -16.46
C LEU A 6 -18.09 13.66 -16.82
N ASP A 7 -18.43 13.40 -18.07
CA ASP A 7 -18.81 12.07 -18.55
C ASP A 7 -17.67 11.05 -18.36
N ASN A 8 -16.44 11.46 -18.62
CA ASN A 8 -15.25 10.63 -18.38
C ASN A 8 -15.05 10.33 -16.88
N GLN A 9 -15.26 11.30 -16.00
CA GLN A 9 -15.16 11.08 -14.55
C GLN A 9 -16.22 10.11 -14.05
N ILE A 10 -17.48 10.29 -14.47
CA ILE A 10 -18.58 9.38 -14.14
C ILE A 10 -18.24 7.96 -14.58
N LYS A 11 -17.74 7.80 -15.81
CA LYS A 11 -17.33 6.49 -16.35
C LYS A 11 -16.22 5.83 -15.53
N ILE A 12 -15.20 6.59 -15.13
CA ILE A 12 -14.10 6.10 -14.29
C ILE A 12 -14.61 5.66 -12.91
N ILE A 13 -15.44 6.48 -12.26
CA ILE A 13 -15.99 6.17 -10.94
C ILE A 13 -16.91 4.95 -10.99
N ASN A 14 -17.74 4.81 -12.02
CA ASN A 14 -18.57 3.63 -12.21
C ASN A 14 -17.73 2.35 -12.33
N MET A 15 -16.66 2.38 -13.13
CA MET A 15 -15.76 1.22 -13.25
C MET A 15 -15.02 0.91 -11.95
N LEU A 16 -14.61 1.93 -11.20
CA LEU A 16 -13.96 1.73 -9.90
C LEU A 16 -14.92 1.11 -8.87
N GLU A 17 -16.15 1.63 -8.78
CA GLU A 17 -17.18 1.12 -7.86
C GLU A 17 -17.51 -0.34 -8.18
N LEU A 18 -17.72 -0.68 -9.46
CA LEU A 18 -17.95 -2.06 -9.90
C LEU A 18 -16.80 -2.99 -9.54
N PHE A 19 -15.55 -2.56 -9.80
CA PHE A 19 -14.37 -3.33 -9.43
C PHE A 19 -14.33 -3.62 -7.92
N ILE A 20 -14.61 -2.61 -7.08
CA ILE A 20 -14.65 -2.78 -5.62
C ILE A 20 -15.76 -3.75 -5.21
N PHE A 21 -16.95 -3.65 -5.81
CA PHE A 21 -18.06 -4.56 -5.53
C PHE A 21 -17.71 -6.00 -5.87
N GLU A 22 -17.07 -6.25 -7.02
CA GLU A 22 -16.58 -7.58 -7.38
C GLU A 22 -15.58 -8.14 -6.34
N LYS A 23 -14.69 -7.29 -5.79
CA LYS A 23 -13.77 -7.69 -4.71
C LYS A 23 -14.50 -8.02 -3.41
N ILE A 24 -15.51 -7.24 -3.04
CA ILE A 24 -16.33 -7.50 -1.85
C ILE A 24 -17.08 -8.83 -1.99
N CYS A 25 -17.76 -9.04 -3.12
CA CYS A 25 -18.52 -10.26 -3.40
C CYS A 25 -17.64 -11.52 -3.45
N SER A 26 -16.37 -11.39 -3.86
CA SER A 26 -15.42 -12.51 -3.89
C SER A 26 -14.74 -12.78 -2.53
N THR A 27 -14.96 -11.92 -1.52
CA THR A 27 -14.40 -12.11 -0.19
C THR A 27 -15.29 -13.03 0.66
N PRO A 28 -14.79 -14.15 1.21
CA PRO A 28 -15.64 -15.18 1.84
C PRO A 28 -16.56 -14.70 2.97
N PHE A 29 -16.12 -13.74 3.79
CA PHE A 29 -16.91 -13.23 4.92
C PHE A 29 -17.95 -12.18 4.51
N LEU A 30 -17.57 -11.25 3.63
CA LEU A 30 -18.45 -10.16 3.19
C LEU A 30 -19.40 -10.61 2.08
N GLY A 31 -18.90 -11.35 1.09
CA GLY A 31 -19.69 -11.84 -0.04
C GLY A 31 -20.75 -12.88 0.33
N SER A 32 -20.64 -13.50 1.51
CA SER A 32 -21.67 -14.42 2.04
C SER A 32 -22.73 -13.72 2.89
N HIS A 33 -22.65 -12.40 3.06
CA HIS A 33 -23.67 -11.65 3.79
C HIS A 33 -25.01 -11.75 3.06
N GLU A 34 -26.09 -12.01 3.81
CA GLU A 34 -27.42 -12.29 3.25
C GLU A 34 -27.89 -11.20 2.28
N SER A 35 -27.72 -9.92 2.64
CA SER A 35 -28.09 -8.79 1.79
C SER A 35 -27.34 -8.74 0.45
N ILE A 36 -26.09 -9.23 0.40
CA ILE A 36 -25.30 -9.31 -0.83
C ILE A 36 -25.75 -10.52 -1.68
N LEU A 37 -26.02 -11.66 -1.05
CA LEU A 37 -26.50 -12.87 -1.74
C LEU A 37 -27.89 -12.70 -2.34
N MET A 38 -28.75 -11.92 -1.66
CA MET A 38 -30.13 -11.67 -2.11
C MET A 38 -30.23 -10.55 -3.15
N ALA A 39 -29.13 -9.84 -3.44
CA ALA A 39 -29.12 -8.79 -4.45
C ALA A 39 -29.38 -9.37 -5.85
N SER A 40 -30.48 -8.95 -6.48
CA SER A 40 -30.92 -9.50 -7.77
C SER A 40 -30.39 -8.74 -8.98
N ASN A 41 -29.85 -7.53 -8.77
CA ASN A 41 -29.26 -6.68 -9.79
C ASN A 41 -28.21 -5.73 -9.17
N GLU A 42 -27.53 -4.95 -10.01
CA GLU A 42 -26.46 -4.03 -9.59
C GLU A 42 -26.94 -2.93 -8.63
N GLU A 43 -28.18 -2.43 -8.80
CA GLU A 43 -28.71 -1.37 -7.94
C GLU A 43 -29.08 -1.92 -6.55
N ASP A 44 -29.61 -3.14 -6.48
CA ASP A 44 -29.87 -3.83 -5.22
C ASP A 44 -28.56 -4.16 -4.50
N LEU A 45 -27.54 -4.61 -5.24
CA LEU A 45 -26.20 -4.86 -4.69
C LEU A 45 -25.58 -3.57 -4.14
N ARG A 46 -25.68 -2.48 -4.90
CA ARG A 46 -25.22 -1.16 -4.48
C ARG A 46 -25.87 -0.73 -3.17
N LYS A 47 -27.19 -0.84 -3.06
CA LYS A 47 -27.94 -0.51 -1.83
C LYS A 47 -27.53 -1.38 -0.66
N ALA A 48 -27.36 -2.69 -0.88
CA ALA A 48 -26.92 -3.63 0.14
C ALA A 48 -25.53 -3.24 0.68
N ILE A 49 -24.56 -2.97 -0.20
CA ILE A 49 -23.21 -2.57 0.18
C ILE A 49 -23.23 -1.24 0.94
N TYR A 50 -23.98 -0.23 0.47
CA TYR A 50 -24.06 1.06 1.18
C TYR A 50 -24.74 0.95 2.55
N THR A 51 -25.70 0.05 2.72
CA THR A 51 -26.30 -0.24 4.03
C THR A 51 -25.27 -0.85 4.98
N LEU A 52 -24.50 -1.82 4.50
CA LEU A 52 -23.42 -2.46 5.26
C LEU A 52 -22.29 -1.49 5.64
N ILE A 53 -22.04 -0.46 4.82
CA ILE A 53 -21.13 0.64 5.17
C ILE A 53 -21.66 1.42 6.36
N ASP A 54 -22.94 1.78 6.36
CA ASP A 54 -23.58 2.53 7.44
C ASP A 54 -23.62 1.71 8.75
N GLU A 55 -23.67 0.38 8.63
CA GLU A 55 -23.56 -0.57 9.75
C GLU A 55 -22.12 -0.82 10.21
N GLY A 56 -21.12 -0.28 9.52
CA GLY A 56 -19.71 -0.35 9.91
C GLY A 56 -18.96 -1.62 9.47
N TYR A 57 -19.55 -2.49 8.64
CA TYR A 57 -18.92 -3.76 8.23
C TYR A 57 -17.64 -3.61 7.42
N PHE A 58 -17.42 -2.43 6.83
CA PHE A 58 -16.21 -2.13 6.06
C PHE A 58 -15.21 -1.26 6.81
N GLN A 59 -15.50 -0.86 8.05
CA GLN A 59 -14.63 0.02 8.81
C GLN A 59 -13.47 -0.79 9.41
N GLU A 60 -12.26 -0.24 9.33
CA GLU A 60 -11.14 -0.78 10.08
C GLU A 60 -11.24 -0.36 11.54
N LEU A 61 -11.18 -1.34 12.45
CA LEU A 61 -11.10 -1.09 13.88
C LEU A 61 -9.79 -0.36 14.22
N GLU A 62 -9.83 0.62 15.12
CA GLU A 62 -8.62 1.38 15.49
C GLU A 62 -7.48 0.47 16.02
N GLU A 63 -7.81 -0.64 16.68
CA GLU A 63 -6.82 -1.63 17.11
C GLU A 63 -6.11 -2.28 15.92
N ASP A 64 -6.86 -2.61 14.86
CA ASP A 64 -6.31 -3.23 13.66
C ASP A 64 -5.53 -2.22 12.82
N LYS A 65 -5.96 -0.96 12.80
CA LYS A 65 -5.19 0.16 12.23
C LYS A 65 -3.86 0.37 12.96
N ILE A 66 -3.86 0.35 14.29
CA ILE A 66 -2.62 0.43 15.10
C ILE A 66 -1.73 -0.76 14.78
N LYS A 67 -2.28 -1.98 14.76
CA LYS A 67 -1.53 -3.19 14.38
C LYS A 67 -0.96 -3.07 12.98
N ARG A 68 -1.74 -2.61 12.01
CA ARG A 68 -1.36 -2.43 10.61
C ARG A 68 -0.18 -1.47 10.49
N LEU A 69 -0.28 -0.31 11.13
CA LEU A 69 0.72 0.77 11.04
C LEU A 69 1.98 0.53 11.89
N CYS A 70 1.94 -0.36 12.90
CA CYS A 70 3.13 -0.67 13.69
C CYS A 70 4.17 -1.49 12.89
N ASN A 71 5.45 -1.36 13.22
CA ASN A 71 6.53 -2.14 12.58
C ASN A 71 6.83 -3.47 13.29
N LYS A 72 5.97 -3.90 14.22
CA LYS A 72 6.18 -5.19 14.88
C LYS A 72 6.27 -6.28 13.81
N PRO A 73 7.22 -7.22 13.94
CA PRO A 73 7.32 -8.34 13.03
C PRO A 73 5.97 -9.06 12.94
N VAL A 74 5.68 -9.55 11.75
CA VAL A 74 4.51 -10.39 11.49
C VAL A 74 4.91 -11.84 11.51
N LYS A 75 3.94 -12.70 11.80
CA LYS A 75 4.13 -14.14 11.71
C LYS A 75 4.25 -14.55 10.24
N ALA A 76 5.41 -15.06 9.85
CA ALA A 76 5.63 -15.69 8.57
C ALA A 76 4.76 -16.93 8.44
N PHE A 77 4.28 -17.19 7.23
CA PHE A 77 3.52 -18.40 6.93
C PHE A 77 4.35 -19.67 7.14
N PHE A 78 5.67 -19.55 6.92
CA PHE A 78 6.65 -20.60 7.17
C PHE A 78 7.77 -20.04 8.04
N PRO A 79 8.15 -20.72 9.14
CA PRO A 79 9.32 -20.34 9.91
C PRO A 79 10.60 -20.50 9.06
N ASP A 80 11.63 -19.72 9.38
CA ASP A 80 12.94 -19.88 8.77
C ASP A 80 13.64 -21.18 9.21
N GLN A 81 14.86 -21.40 8.71
CA GLN A 81 15.62 -22.61 9.00
C GLN A 81 15.97 -22.77 10.50
N ASP A 82 15.93 -21.68 11.26
CA ASP A 82 16.21 -21.64 12.69
C ASP A 82 14.92 -21.69 13.54
N GLY A 83 13.75 -21.84 12.90
CA GLY A 83 12.46 -21.88 13.57
C GLY A 83 11.90 -20.51 13.93
N ASN A 84 12.51 -19.40 13.49
CA ASN A 84 11.94 -18.07 13.69
C ASN A 84 10.77 -17.88 12.73
N ASP A 85 9.60 -17.63 13.29
CA ASP A 85 8.40 -17.33 12.52
C ASP A 85 8.10 -15.84 12.45
N GLN A 86 9.02 -14.97 12.86
CA GLN A 86 8.83 -13.52 12.85
C GLN A 86 9.64 -12.84 11.75
N VAL A 87 8.95 -12.20 10.81
CA VAL A 87 9.56 -11.47 9.68
C VAL A 87 9.15 -10.01 9.70
N ALA A 88 10.02 -9.16 9.15
CA ALA A 88 9.71 -7.76 8.93
C ALA A 88 8.51 -7.63 7.98
N LYS A 89 7.63 -6.67 8.26
CA LYS A 89 6.47 -6.43 7.42
C LYS A 89 6.83 -5.94 6.03
N LEU A 90 6.10 -6.44 5.05
CA LEU A 90 6.17 -6.04 3.65
C LEU A 90 5.29 -4.81 3.36
N ASP A 91 5.54 -4.14 2.23
CA ASP A 91 4.87 -2.89 1.82
C ASP A 91 3.35 -2.99 1.71
N PHE A 92 2.79 -4.16 1.45
CA PHE A 92 1.34 -4.31 1.37
C PHE A 92 0.69 -4.45 2.76
N GLU A 93 1.47 -4.82 3.78
CA GLU A 93 0.92 -5.18 5.09
C GLU A 93 0.54 -3.99 5.94
N TYR A 94 1.05 -2.80 5.64
CA TYR A 94 0.59 -1.59 6.30
C TYR A 94 -0.47 -0.84 5.47
N ARG A 95 -0.87 -1.33 4.29
CA ARG A 95 -1.90 -0.69 3.46
C ARG A 95 -3.30 -1.08 3.91
N PRO A 96 -4.28 -0.16 3.84
CA PRO A 96 -5.66 -0.50 4.16
C PRO A 96 -6.16 -1.59 3.21
N LYS A 97 -6.90 -2.53 3.79
CA LYS A 97 -7.57 -3.64 3.07
C LYS A 97 -9.09 -3.48 3.04
N HIS A 98 -9.57 -2.45 3.71
CA HIS A 98 -10.98 -2.17 3.93
C HIS A 98 -11.44 -1.06 2.98
N TYR A 99 -12.74 -1.05 2.67
CA TYR A 99 -13.30 -0.21 1.60
C TYR A 99 -14.11 0.99 2.10
N HIS A 100 -14.20 1.21 3.41
CA HIS A 100 -15.11 2.22 3.99
C HIS A 100 -14.88 3.63 3.44
N GLU A 101 -13.65 4.15 3.51
CA GLU A 101 -13.34 5.52 3.13
C GLU A 101 -13.52 5.75 1.63
N VAL A 102 -13.10 4.78 0.79
CA VAL A 102 -13.27 4.91 -0.66
C VAL A 102 -14.74 4.87 -1.05
N LEU A 103 -15.53 3.98 -0.43
CA LEU A 103 -16.95 3.88 -0.75
C LEU A 103 -17.75 5.09 -0.22
N GLN A 104 -17.37 5.65 0.93
CA GLN A 104 -17.93 6.94 1.37
C GLN A 104 -17.60 8.08 0.39
N ALA A 105 -16.36 8.17 -0.09
CA ALA A 105 -15.98 9.17 -1.08
C ALA A 105 -16.75 9.00 -2.40
N ILE A 106 -16.96 7.76 -2.87
CA ILE A 106 -17.77 7.47 -4.06
C ILE A 106 -19.24 7.85 -3.82
N ARG A 107 -19.80 7.53 -2.66
CA ARG A 107 -21.18 7.91 -2.28
C ARG A 107 -21.37 9.42 -2.27
N GLN A 108 -20.40 10.16 -1.73
CA GLN A 108 -20.41 11.62 -1.70
C GLN A 108 -20.37 12.21 -3.12
N PHE A 109 -19.50 11.69 -3.99
CA PHE A 109 -19.46 12.06 -5.40
C PHE A 109 -20.81 11.81 -6.11
N ARG A 110 -21.45 10.66 -5.87
CA ARG A 110 -22.78 10.37 -6.42
C ARG A 110 -23.86 11.31 -5.88
N PHE A 111 -23.77 11.72 -4.62
CA PHE A 111 -24.69 12.70 -4.03
C PHE A 111 -24.56 14.05 -4.74
N SER A 112 -23.34 14.57 -4.88
CA SER A 112 -23.06 15.83 -5.57
C SER A 112 -23.50 15.81 -7.04
N LEU A 113 -23.34 14.67 -7.73
CA LEU A 113 -23.88 14.48 -9.09
C LEU A 113 -25.41 14.59 -9.13
N LYS A 114 -26.12 13.93 -8.20
CA LYS A 114 -27.59 13.95 -8.13
C LYS A 114 -28.13 15.33 -7.77
N SER A 115 -27.43 16.07 -6.91
CA SER A 115 -27.81 17.43 -6.52
C SER A 115 -27.34 18.51 -7.49
N ASN A 116 -26.68 18.14 -8.60
CA ASN A 116 -26.11 19.04 -9.59
C ASN A 116 -25.09 20.05 -9.00
N ALA A 117 -24.37 19.66 -7.94
CA ALA A 117 -23.32 20.46 -7.29
C ALA A 117 -21.99 20.27 -8.03
N LEU A 118 -21.93 20.74 -9.29
CA LEU A 118 -20.81 20.52 -10.21
C LEU A 118 -19.47 21.10 -9.72
N GLU A 119 -19.52 22.08 -8.83
CA GLU A 119 -18.36 22.70 -8.19
C GLU A 119 -17.55 21.72 -7.32
N ASN A 120 -18.19 20.68 -6.75
CA ASN A 120 -17.55 19.73 -5.85
C ASN A 120 -16.89 18.55 -6.58
N ILE A 121 -17.43 18.20 -7.75
CA ILE A 121 -17.12 16.97 -8.51
C ILE A 121 -15.62 16.76 -8.71
N GLN A 122 -14.88 17.80 -9.11
CA GLN A 122 -13.44 17.65 -9.37
C GLN A 122 -12.65 17.35 -8.10
N SER A 123 -13.04 17.97 -6.97
CA SER A 123 -12.38 17.76 -5.68
C SER A 123 -12.66 16.35 -5.16
N GLU A 124 -13.92 15.92 -5.17
CA GLU A 124 -14.36 14.59 -4.75
C GLU A 124 -13.75 13.49 -5.65
N PHE A 125 -13.64 13.74 -6.96
CA PHE A 125 -12.96 12.83 -7.89
C PHE A 125 -11.47 12.64 -7.56
N ASN A 126 -10.78 13.72 -7.17
CA ASN A 126 -9.39 13.64 -6.71
C ASN A 126 -9.27 12.94 -5.35
N GLU A 127 -10.23 13.13 -4.46
CA GLU A 127 -10.30 12.48 -3.15
C GLU A 127 -10.48 10.97 -3.29
N ILE A 128 -11.40 10.50 -4.15
CA ILE A 128 -11.57 9.08 -4.46
C ILE A 128 -10.26 8.48 -4.97
N ARG A 129 -9.60 9.15 -5.92
CA ARG A 129 -8.29 8.73 -6.45
C ARG A 129 -7.28 8.55 -5.32
N THR A 130 -7.14 9.57 -4.48
CA THR A 130 -6.15 9.60 -3.40
C THR A 130 -6.39 8.48 -2.40
N THR A 131 -7.65 8.31 -2.00
CA THR A 131 -8.07 7.29 -1.04
C THR A 131 -7.80 5.89 -1.59
N TYR A 132 -8.32 5.59 -2.79
CA TYR A 132 -8.22 4.25 -3.35
C TYR A 132 -6.79 3.88 -3.77
N SER A 133 -5.99 4.83 -4.23
CA SER A 133 -4.59 4.57 -4.59
C SER A 133 -3.75 4.05 -3.42
N SER A 134 -4.15 4.32 -2.18
CA SER A 134 -3.48 3.80 -0.99
C SER A 134 -3.88 2.35 -0.65
N HIS A 135 -4.99 1.87 -1.19
CA HIS A 135 -5.55 0.54 -0.93
C HIS A 135 -4.61 -0.59 -1.38
N ILE A 136 -4.71 -1.75 -0.73
CA ILE A 136 -3.89 -2.93 -1.05
C ILE A 136 -4.09 -3.41 -2.50
N ASP A 137 -5.29 -3.24 -3.05
CA ASP A 137 -5.61 -3.64 -4.44
C ASP A 137 -4.73 -2.93 -5.47
N CYS A 138 -4.27 -1.72 -5.14
CA CYS A 138 -3.40 -0.93 -6.00
C CYS A 138 -1.94 -1.41 -6.02
N MET A 139 -1.57 -2.42 -5.21
CA MET A 139 -0.23 -3.03 -5.23
C MET A 139 0.04 -3.79 -6.52
N ASN A 140 -0.98 -4.47 -7.07
CA ASN A 140 -0.88 -5.15 -8.33
C ASN A 140 -1.75 -4.47 -9.38
N GLN A 141 -1.27 -3.33 -9.90
CA GLN A 141 -1.95 -2.52 -10.91
C GLN A 141 -2.32 -3.29 -12.20
N LYS A 142 -1.79 -4.52 -12.38
CA LYS A 142 -2.13 -5.41 -13.49
C LYS A 142 -3.54 -5.97 -13.40
N MET A 143 -4.04 -6.13 -12.18
CA MET A 143 -5.41 -6.57 -11.92
C MET A 143 -6.44 -5.46 -12.19
N LEU A 144 -5.98 -4.22 -12.45
CA LEU A 144 -6.84 -3.09 -12.76
C LEU A 144 -6.98 -2.93 -14.27
N ALA A 145 -8.20 -2.64 -14.72
CA ALA A 145 -8.46 -2.25 -16.09
C ALA A 145 -7.60 -1.02 -16.49
N PRO A 146 -7.16 -0.90 -17.76
CA PRO A 146 -6.25 0.18 -18.18
C PRO A 146 -6.70 1.59 -17.81
N ILE A 147 -8.02 1.86 -17.90
CA ILE A 147 -8.58 3.17 -17.55
C ILE A 147 -8.44 3.48 -16.05
N LEU A 148 -8.59 2.47 -15.17
CA LEU A 148 -8.38 2.62 -13.74
C LEU A 148 -6.89 2.76 -13.41
N ARG A 149 -6.02 2.02 -14.11
CA ARG A 149 -4.57 2.15 -13.97
C ARG A 149 -4.13 3.59 -14.23
N ASN A 150 -4.52 4.17 -15.37
CA ASN A 150 -4.18 5.54 -15.73
C ASN A 150 -4.75 6.57 -14.73
N PHE A 151 -5.98 6.35 -14.27
CA PHE A 151 -6.59 7.19 -13.25
C PHE A 151 -5.81 7.17 -11.93
N LEU A 152 -5.34 6.00 -11.50
CA LEU A 152 -4.73 5.77 -10.19
C LEU A 152 -3.22 5.98 -10.16
N GLU A 153 -2.52 5.92 -11.30
CA GLU A 153 -1.05 5.91 -11.38
C GLU A 153 -0.38 6.99 -10.51
N GLN A 154 -0.80 8.26 -10.67
CA GLN A 154 -0.28 9.37 -9.88
C GLN A 154 -0.57 9.22 -8.39
N GLY A 155 -1.78 8.78 -8.05
CA GLY A 155 -2.17 8.53 -6.68
C GLY A 155 -1.39 7.37 -6.05
N VAL A 156 -1.12 6.31 -6.81
CA VAL A 156 -0.37 5.14 -6.30
C VAL A 156 1.07 5.54 -6.01
N SER A 157 1.70 6.28 -6.91
CA SER A 157 3.04 6.85 -6.68
C SER A 157 3.09 7.71 -5.42
N ASN A 158 2.08 8.58 -5.21
CA ASN A 158 2.00 9.42 -4.01
C ASN A 158 1.70 8.63 -2.73
N SER A 159 0.81 7.64 -2.79
CA SER A 159 0.49 6.78 -1.65
C SER A 159 1.72 5.99 -1.20
N PHE A 160 2.50 5.47 -2.14
CA PHE A 160 3.73 4.74 -1.87
C PHE A 160 4.75 5.63 -1.17
N LYS A 161 4.90 6.89 -1.63
CA LYS A 161 5.75 7.89 -0.96
C LYS A 161 5.28 8.17 0.48
N ASN A 162 3.99 8.42 0.69
CA ASN A 162 3.42 8.71 2.02
C ASN A 162 3.57 7.54 2.98
N TYR A 163 3.31 6.34 2.48
CA TYR A 163 3.47 5.11 3.23
C TYR A 163 4.91 4.87 3.67
N ASN A 164 5.84 4.99 2.73
CA ASN A 164 7.25 4.85 3.00
C ASN A 164 7.71 5.92 3.98
N PHE A 165 7.20 7.14 3.88
CA PHE A 165 7.45 8.18 4.89
C PHE A 165 6.96 7.76 6.29
N GLN A 166 5.76 7.17 6.40
CA GLN A 166 5.25 6.64 7.66
C GLN A 166 6.17 5.53 8.21
N ARG A 167 6.49 4.52 7.37
CA ARG A 167 7.31 3.37 7.78
C ARG A 167 8.76 3.72 8.10
N ILE A 168 9.40 4.54 7.29
CA ILE A 168 10.86 4.79 7.35
C ILE A 168 11.19 5.93 8.32
N ARG A 169 10.23 6.82 8.62
CA ARG A 169 10.48 7.97 9.51
C ARG A 169 9.62 7.96 10.76
N LYS A 170 8.29 7.99 10.60
CA LYS A 170 7.39 8.16 11.75
C LYS A 170 7.37 6.94 12.66
N GLN A 171 7.35 5.74 12.12
CA GLN A 171 7.31 4.53 12.94
C GLN A 171 8.60 4.30 13.74
N PRO A 172 9.82 4.39 13.17
CA PRO A 172 11.06 4.34 13.93
C PRO A 172 11.11 5.40 15.04
N PHE A 173 10.60 6.60 14.74
CA PHE A 173 10.43 7.64 15.74
C PHE A 173 9.50 7.22 16.88
N TYR A 174 8.30 6.73 16.59
CA TYR A 174 7.34 6.32 17.62
C TYR A 174 7.88 5.17 18.49
N ASN A 175 8.55 4.18 17.89
CA ASN A 175 9.14 3.08 18.64
C ASN A 175 10.30 3.56 19.54
N PHE A 176 11.13 4.45 19.01
CA PHE A 176 12.18 5.09 19.80
C PHE A 176 11.56 5.80 21.00
N VAL A 177 10.50 6.58 20.78
CA VAL A 177 9.79 7.30 21.84
C VAL A 177 9.20 6.34 22.88
N GLU A 178 8.52 5.27 22.45
CA GLU A 178 7.96 4.27 23.36
C GLU A 178 9.05 3.62 24.22
N SER A 179 10.17 3.22 23.61
CA SER A 179 11.33 2.68 24.33
C SER A 179 11.98 3.71 25.25
N TYR A 180 12.11 4.96 24.79
CA TYR A 180 12.63 6.08 25.56
C TYR A 180 11.78 6.30 26.80
N ILE A 181 10.45 6.37 26.67
CA ILE A 181 9.52 6.48 27.79
C ILE A 181 9.74 5.31 28.73
N GLN A 182 9.69 4.06 28.25
CA GLN A 182 9.80 2.86 29.09
C GLN A 182 11.10 2.87 29.92
N ASN A 183 12.22 3.22 29.30
CA ASN A 183 13.56 3.17 29.89
C ASN A 183 14.04 4.49 30.51
N TYR A 184 13.19 5.52 30.55
CA TYR A 184 13.61 6.83 31.04
C TYR A 184 14.00 6.81 32.51
N ARG A 185 15.27 7.12 32.79
CA ARG A 185 15.84 7.28 34.15
C ARG A 185 16.49 8.65 34.36
N GLY A 186 16.32 9.57 33.41
CA GLY A 186 16.95 10.89 33.43
C GLY A 186 16.27 11.89 34.37
N GLN A 187 16.89 13.07 34.51
CA GLN A 187 16.26 14.19 35.22
C GLN A 187 15.09 14.75 34.42
N LYS A 188 13.94 14.90 35.08
CA LYS A 188 12.73 15.45 34.46
C LYS A 188 12.98 16.85 33.88
N PHE A 189 12.42 17.09 32.71
CA PHE A 189 12.49 18.35 31.98
C PHE A 189 11.49 19.39 32.52
N LYS A 190 11.76 20.67 32.28
CA LYS A 190 10.89 21.78 32.71
C LYS A 190 9.67 21.98 31.81
N SER A 191 9.76 21.55 30.55
CA SER A 191 8.69 21.69 29.56
C SER A 191 8.77 20.64 28.46
N LEU A 192 7.66 20.46 27.76
CA LEU A 192 7.57 19.55 26.61
C LEU A 192 8.43 20.00 25.42
N ASN A 193 8.70 21.30 25.28
CA ASN A 193 9.59 21.80 24.23
C ASN A 193 11.04 21.34 24.44
N GLN A 194 11.52 21.28 25.69
CA GLN A 194 12.88 20.78 25.98
C GLN A 194 13.02 19.30 25.64
N ILE A 195 11.94 18.54 25.88
CA ILE A 195 11.85 17.15 25.49
C ILE A 195 11.92 16.99 23.96
N TYR A 196 11.20 17.80 23.20
CA TYR A 196 11.23 17.72 21.73
C TYR A 196 12.65 17.93 21.19
N ILE A 197 13.40 18.87 21.76
CA ILE A 197 14.80 19.11 21.41
C ILE A 197 15.67 17.88 21.74
N ASP A 198 15.53 17.29 22.93
CA ASP A 198 16.28 16.09 23.34
C ASP A 198 15.96 14.88 22.44
N LEU A 199 14.68 14.68 22.11
CA LEU A 199 14.24 13.61 21.21
C LEU A 199 14.79 13.81 19.80
N ASP A 200 14.74 15.03 19.27
CA ASP A 200 15.24 15.34 17.92
C ASP A 200 16.74 15.04 17.79
N LEU A 201 17.54 15.33 18.84
CA LEU A 201 18.97 14.99 18.88
C LEU A 201 19.21 13.48 18.86
N LYS A 202 18.42 12.72 19.62
CA LYS A 202 18.62 11.27 19.78
C LYS A 202 18.02 10.44 18.65
N VAL A 203 16.91 10.89 18.07
CA VAL A 203 16.18 10.13 17.04
C VAL A 203 16.80 10.28 15.64
N THR A 204 17.67 11.28 15.45
CA THR A 204 18.34 11.52 14.18
C THR A 204 19.08 10.27 13.70
N ALA A 205 19.91 9.65 14.53
CA ALA A 205 20.63 8.43 14.15
C ALA A 205 19.69 7.27 13.78
N ILE A 206 18.56 7.14 14.49
CA ILE A 206 17.59 6.05 14.29
C ILE A 206 16.88 6.19 12.94
N ILE A 207 16.41 7.40 12.62
CA ILE A 207 15.74 7.65 11.33
C ILE A 207 16.75 7.57 10.19
N SER A 208 17.97 8.10 10.37
CA SER A 208 19.03 7.97 9.35
C SER A 208 19.34 6.50 9.05
N GLN A 209 19.44 5.66 10.09
CA GLN A 209 19.63 4.22 9.90
C GLN A 209 18.43 3.59 9.17
N SER A 210 17.20 3.92 9.55
CA SER A 210 16.02 3.39 8.87
C SER A 210 15.94 3.79 7.39
N ILE A 211 16.36 5.01 7.04
CA ILE A 211 16.46 5.45 5.63
C ILE A 211 17.55 4.66 4.91
N GLN A 212 18.69 4.43 5.54
CA GLN A 212 19.78 3.64 4.96
C GLN A 212 19.38 2.17 4.74
N ASP A 213 18.66 1.58 5.68
CA ASP A 213 18.16 0.20 5.58
C ASP A 213 17.18 0.06 4.40
N GLU A 214 16.32 1.05 4.18
CA GLU A 214 15.44 1.10 3.00
C GLU A 214 16.24 1.15 1.70
N ILE A 215 17.26 2.02 1.63
CA ILE A 215 18.12 2.14 0.45
C ILE A 215 18.76 0.78 0.14
N ASN A 216 19.30 0.11 1.15
CA ASN A 216 19.92 -1.20 1.01
C ASN A 216 18.91 -2.25 0.51
N HIS A 217 17.68 -2.23 1.04
CA HIS A 217 16.60 -3.12 0.60
C HIS A 217 16.25 -2.90 -0.88
N LEU A 218 16.04 -1.64 -1.29
CA LEU A 218 15.71 -1.30 -2.68
C LEU A 218 16.85 -1.65 -3.65
N GLU A 219 18.10 -1.42 -3.25
CA GLU A 219 19.27 -1.82 -4.04
C GLU A 219 19.35 -3.34 -4.19
N SER A 220 19.05 -4.10 -3.13
CA SER A 220 18.97 -5.57 -3.19
C SER A 220 17.85 -6.03 -4.12
N LEU A 221 16.66 -5.42 -4.00
CA LEU A 221 15.51 -5.74 -4.84
C LEU A 221 15.82 -5.48 -6.32
N LEU A 222 16.42 -4.32 -6.64
CA LEU A 222 16.82 -3.95 -7.99
C LEU A 222 17.82 -4.97 -8.57
N ARG A 223 18.83 -5.38 -7.78
CA ARG A 223 19.79 -6.42 -8.19
C ARG A 223 19.10 -7.74 -8.50
N THR A 224 18.22 -8.22 -7.63
CA THR A 224 17.47 -9.46 -7.86
C THR A 224 16.61 -9.36 -9.13
N MET A 225 15.96 -8.22 -9.34
CA MET A 225 15.12 -7.97 -10.51
C MET A 225 15.95 -8.02 -11.81
N LEU A 226 17.12 -7.36 -11.82
CA LEU A 226 18.05 -7.36 -12.96
C LEU A 226 18.58 -8.76 -13.28
N ILE A 227 18.94 -9.55 -12.26
CA ILE A 227 19.40 -10.94 -12.44
C ILE A 227 18.30 -11.79 -13.08
N LYS A 228 17.09 -11.77 -12.50
CA LYS A 228 15.95 -12.53 -13.03
C LYS A 228 15.57 -12.13 -14.45
N HIS A 229 15.59 -10.84 -14.76
CA HIS A 229 15.33 -10.35 -16.12
C HIS A 229 16.40 -10.83 -17.11
N LYS A 230 17.67 -10.82 -16.72
CA LYS A 230 18.78 -11.36 -17.53
C LYS A 230 18.66 -12.87 -17.74
N GLU A 231 18.26 -13.62 -16.72
CA GLU A 231 17.98 -15.06 -16.83
C GLU A 231 16.80 -15.36 -17.75
N CYS A 232 15.77 -14.51 -17.75
CA CYS A 232 14.65 -14.58 -18.69
C CYS A 232 15.07 -14.28 -20.14
N LEU A 233 16.01 -13.35 -20.36
CA LEU A 233 16.59 -13.09 -21.68
C LEU A 233 17.40 -14.28 -22.22
N ILE A 234 17.94 -15.15 -21.35
CA ILE A 234 18.63 -16.39 -21.74
C ILE A 234 17.64 -17.46 -22.25
N PHE A 235 16.34 -17.34 -21.92
CA PHE A 235 15.26 -18.15 -22.49
C PHE A 235 14.86 -17.74 -23.93
N THR A 236 15.79 -17.18 -24.71
CA THR A 236 15.55 -16.72 -26.08
C THR A 236 15.71 -17.85 -27.13
N HIS A 237 14.64 -17.99 -27.91
CA HIS A 237 14.42 -18.71 -29.18
C HIS A 237 14.65 -20.22 -29.32
N ASN A 238 15.66 -20.84 -28.70
CA ASN A 238 15.91 -22.27 -28.92
C ASN A 238 15.17 -23.21 -27.95
N LYS A 239 14.46 -22.65 -26.97
CA LYS A 239 13.65 -23.39 -25.98
C LYS A 239 12.22 -22.86 -25.83
N ALA A 240 11.77 -21.99 -26.74
CA ALA A 240 10.38 -21.61 -26.79
C ALA A 240 9.55 -22.84 -27.19
N ILE A 241 8.95 -23.50 -26.20
CA ILE A 241 7.97 -24.55 -26.42
C ILE A 241 6.81 -23.85 -27.13
N VAL A 242 6.69 -24.07 -28.44
CA VAL A 242 5.49 -23.66 -29.18
C VAL A 242 4.33 -24.41 -28.52
N PRO A 243 3.33 -23.74 -27.92
CA PRO A 243 2.20 -24.41 -27.34
C PRO A 243 1.47 -25.16 -28.46
N LEU A 244 1.54 -26.49 -28.45
CA LEU A 244 0.77 -27.30 -29.38
C LEU A 244 -0.72 -27.07 -29.09
N SER A 245 -1.52 -26.87 -30.12
CA SER A 245 -2.97 -26.83 -29.96
C SER A 245 -3.49 -28.17 -29.42
N VAL A 246 -4.64 -28.17 -28.72
CA VAL A 246 -5.25 -29.40 -28.17
C VAL A 246 -5.41 -30.50 -29.24
N PRO A 247 -5.80 -30.21 -30.50
CA PRO A 247 -5.83 -31.22 -31.58
C PRO A 247 -4.47 -31.84 -31.92
N GLU A 248 -3.39 -31.05 -31.90
CA GLU A 248 -2.03 -31.52 -32.18
C GLU A 248 -1.49 -32.40 -31.05
N GLN A 249 -1.78 -32.04 -29.79
CA GLN A 249 -1.45 -32.86 -28.63
C GLN A 249 -2.15 -34.23 -28.69
N MET A 250 -3.45 -34.24 -29.05
CA MET A 250 -4.22 -35.47 -29.21
C MET A 250 -3.73 -36.34 -30.37
N THR A 251 -3.17 -35.73 -31.41
CA THR A 251 -2.59 -36.45 -32.56
C THR A 251 -1.27 -37.12 -32.18
N LEU A 252 -0.41 -36.46 -31.41
CA LEU A 252 0.86 -37.01 -30.93
C LEU A 252 0.68 -38.14 -29.91
N LEU A 253 -0.32 -38.01 -29.02
CA LEU A 253 -0.72 -39.07 -28.09
C LEU A 253 -1.20 -40.34 -28.82
N LYS A 254 -2.00 -40.17 -29.88
CA LYS A 254 -2.45 -41.30 -30.73
C LYS A 254 -1.30 -41.96 -31.50
N GLN A 255 -0.20 -41.25 -31.72
CA GLN A 255 1.01 -41.77 -32.37
C GLN A 255 2.02 -42.36 -31.36
N GLY A 256 1.69 -42.42 -30.07
CA GLY A 256 2.56 -42.99 -29.04
C GLY A 256 3.82 -42.16 -28.74
N LYS A 257 3.87 -40.89 -29.15
CA LYS A 257 5.02 -40.01 -28.88
C LYS A 257 4.87 -39.34 -27.51
N PRO A 258 5.95 -39.25 -26.71
CA PRO A 258 5.88 -38.61 -25.39
C PRO A 258 5.64 -37.11 -25.55
N VAL A 259 4.61 -36.59 -24.85
CA VAL A 259 4.37 -35.16 -24.71
C VAL A 259 5.12 -34.69 -23.47
N SER A 260 6.08 -33.78 -23.63
CA SER A 260 6.86 -33.23 -22.50
C SER A 260 5.93 -32.47 -21.54
N SER A 261 6.05 -32.73 -20.23
CA SER A 261 5.30 -32.06 -19.15
C SER A 261 5.50 -30.54 -19.06
N THR A 262 6.43 -29.99 -19.85
CA THR A 262 6.71 -28.56 -19.94
C THR A 262 5.80 -27.79 -20.91
N SER A 263 4.86 -28.45 -21.60
CA SER A 263 3.87 -27.79 -22.48
C SER A 263 2.74 -27.05 -21.75
N PHE A 264 2.72 -27.08 -20.42
CA PHE A 264 1.73 -26.37 -19.60
C PHE A 264 2.20 -24.96 -19.22
N TYR A 265 2.35 -24.08 -20.21
CA TYR A 265 2.14 -22.65 -19.96
C TYR A 265 0.77 -22.32 -20.54
N SER A 266 -0.23 -22.07 -19.68
CA SER A 266 -1.50 -21.53 -20.12
C SER A 266 -1.25 -20.23 -20.88
N SER A 267 -2.13 -19.87 -21.83
CA SER A 267 -2.08 -18.56 -22.50
C SER A 267 -2.01 -17.42 -21.49
N GLN A 268 -2.64 -17.59 -20.32
CA GLN A 268 -2.56 -16.68 -19.18
C GLN A 268 -1.11 -16.52 -18.66
N ASN A 269 -0.37 -17.62 -18.43
CA ASN A 269 1.01 -17.55 -17.96
C ASN A 269 1.94 -16.84 -18.96
N LEU A 270 1.67 -16.95 -20.27
CA LEU A 270 2.45 -16.28 -21.31
C LEU A 270 2.15 -14.78 -21.37
N THR A 271 0.88 -14.39 -21.19
CA THR A 271 0.45 -12.99 -21.08
C THR A 271 0.97 -12.36 -19.79
N ASP A 272 0.87 -13.06 -18.65
CA ASP A 272 1.41 -12.60 -17.37
C ASP A 272 2.93 -12.41 -17.44
N PHE A 273 3.64 -13.31 -18.15
CA PHE A 273 5.07 -13.19 -18.40
C PHE A 273 5.42 -12.00 -19.29
N LYS A 274 4.69 -11.80 -20.40
CA LYS A 274 4.87 -10.62 -21.27
C LYS A 274 4.60 -9.33 -20.53
N GLU A 275 3.52 -9.23 -19.78
CA GLU A 275 3.21 -8.04 -18.99
C GLU A 275 4.25 -7.79 -17.90
N GLN A 276 4.80 -8.83 -17.26
CA GLN A 276 5.92 -8.71 -16.29
C GLN A 276 7.18 -8.15 -16.94
N PHE A 277 7.44 -8.58 -18.17
CA PHE A 277 8.56 -8.11 -18.96
C PHE A 277 8.35 -6.66 -19.45
N GLU A 278 7.18 -6.32 -19.97
CA GLU A 278 6.84 -4.97 -20.46
C GLU A 278 6.83 -3.93 -19.34
N SER A 279 6.46 -4.32 -18.11
CA SER A 279 6.50 -3.43 -16.93
C SER A 279 7.87 -3.32 -16.25
N PHE A 280 8.90 -4.03 -16.76
CA PHE A 280 10.20 -4.11 -16.09
C PHE A 280 10.91 -2.77 -16.06
N ASP A 281 10.99 -2.07 -17.20
CA ASP A 281 11.70 -0.80 -17.32
C ASP A 281 11.04 0.28 -16.45
N ASP A 282 9.72 0.37 -16.44
CA ASP A 282 8.97 1.29 -15.57
C ASP A 282 9.25 1.02 -14.08
N ARG A 283 9.27 -0.25 -13.68
CA ARG A 283 9.57 -0.66 -12.30
C ARG A 283 11.00 -0.35 -11.92
N LYS A 284 11.94 -0.59 -12.84
CA LYS A 284 13.36 -0.30 -12.67
C LYS A 284 13.58 1.20 -12.48
N GLU A 285 13.04 2.02 -13.38
CA GLU A 285 13.14 3.47 -13.32
C GLU A 285 12.55 4.02 -12.01
N ASN A 286 11.41 3.47 -11.57
CA ASN A 286 10.79 3.85 -10.31
C ASN A 286 11.70 3.56 -9.10
N ILE A 287 12.25 2.34 -9.01
CA ILE A 287 13.16 1.95 -7.93
C ILE A 287 14.43 2.81 -7.94
N GLU A 288 15.03 3.04 -9.11
CA GLU A 288 16.23 3.87 -9.26
C GLU A 288 15.99 5.33 -8.86
N SER A 289 14.88 5.92 -9.34
CA SER A 289 14.44 7.26 -8.95
C SER A 289 14.21 7.38 -7.43
N ARG A 290 13.67 6.31 -6.82
CA ARG A 290 13.45 6.27 -5.38
C ARG A 290 14.73 6.17 -4.58
N ILE A 291 15.67 5.31 -4.98
CA ILE A 291 17.01 5.22 -4.36
C ILE A 291 17.69 6.60 -4.40
N LYS A 292 17.65 7.28 -5.55
CA LYS A 292 18.20 8.64 -5.70
C LYS A 292 17.55 9.63 -4.73
N THR A 293 16.22 9.59 -4.64
CA THR A 293 15.46 10.45 -3.73
C THR A 293 15.83 10.19 -2.27
N LEU A 294 15.89 8.92 -1.85
CA LEU A 294 16.22 8.54 -0.48
C LEU A 294 17.68 8.89 -0.11
N LYS A 295 18.63 8.75 -1.03
CA LYS A 295 20.02 9.19 -0.83
C LYS A 295 20.10 10.70 -0.58
N HIS A 296 19.40 11.48 -1.40
CA HIS A 296 19.32 12.93 -1.21
C HIS A 296 18.61 13.31 0.10
N GLU A 297 17.53 12.60 0.44
CA GLU A 297 16.82 12.77 1.71
C GLU A 297 17.75 12.48 2.90
N LEU A 298 18.57 11.42 2.84
CA LEU A 298 19.51 11.04 3.89
C LEU A 298 20.61 12.11 4.08
N GLU A 299 21.18 12.62 2.99
CA GLU A 299 22.13 13.73 3.01
C GLU A 299 21.53 14.98 3.67
N THR A 300 20.31 15.33 3.27
CA THR A 300 19.57 16.48 3.83
C THR A 300 19.20 16.26 5.29
N PHE A 301 18.83 15.03 5.65
CA PHE A 301 18.40 14.66 6.99
C PHE A 301 19.54 14.76 8.01
N ASN A 302 20.75 14.39 7.59
CA ASN A 302 21.98 14.50 8.39
C ASN A 302 22.55 15.92 8.47
N ASN A 303 21.94 16.91 7.80
CA ASN A 303 22.40 18.29 7.86
C ASN A 303 22.12 18.92 9.24
N PRO A 304 23.15 19.28 10.02
CA PRO A 304 23.00 19.82 11.38
C PRO A 304 22.36 21.22 11.42
N LYS A 305 22.18 21.89 10.28
CA LYS A 305 21.59 23.22 10.16
C LYS A 305 20.08 23.22 9.85
N ALA A 306 19.45 22.05 9.64
CA ALA A 306 18.03 21.98 9.34
C ALA A 306 17.18 22.22 10.61
N PRO A 307 16.08 23.00 10.55
CA PRO A 307 15.28 23.33 11.71
C PRO A 307 14.65 22.08 12.35
N PHE A 308 14.91 21.91 13.65
CA PHE A 308 14.45 20.81 14.49
C PHE A 308 13.05 21.09 15.06
N GLU A 309 12.00 20.71 14.31
CA GLU A 309 10.63 20.57 14.86
C GLU A 309 9.97 19.25 14.41
N ARG A 310 10.74 18.15 14.30
CA ARG A 310 10.21 16.88 13.78
C ARG A 310 9.44 16.12 14.86
N SER A 311 10.03 16.00 16.05
CA SER A 311 9.42 15.32 17.20
C SER A 311 8.08 15.95 17.59
N LYS A 312 7.98 17.27 17.56
CA LYS A 312 6.75 18.02 17.87
C LYS A 312 5.64 17.72 16.88
N ALA A 313 5.94 17.76 15.58
CA ALA A 313 4.97 17.45 14.53
C ALA A 313 4.45 16.00 14.64
N TYR A 314 5.37 15.03 14.80
CA TYR A 314 4.99 13.62 14.90
C TYR A 314 4.22 13.31 16.19
N LEU A 315 4.62 13.88 17.33
CA LEU A 315 3.91 13.65 18.60
C LEU A 315 2.53 14.34 18.67
N ASN A 316 2.26 15.34 17.83
CA ASN A 316 0.91 15.88 17.71
C ASN A 316 -0.06 14.90 17.03
N GLU A 317 0.44 13.96 16.24
CA GLU A 317 -0.36 12.88 15.63
C GLU A 317 -0.60 11.70 16.59
N ARG A 318 0.17 11.61 17.69
CA ARG A 318 0.06 10.57 18.72
C ARG A 318 -0.11 11.20 20.11
N PRO A 319 -1.30 11.76 20.41
CA PRO A 319 -1.57 12.42 21.69
C PRO A 319 -1.40 11.47 22.90
N ASP A 320 -1.64 10.18 22.70
CA ASP A 320 -1.39 9.12 23.70
C ASP A 320 0.07 9.04 24.11
N LEU A 321 1.01 9.06 23.15
CA LEU A 321 2.44 9.06 23.44
C LEU A 321 2.86 10.39 24.06
N LYS A 322 2.31 11.50 23.55
CA LYS A 322 2.60 12.85 24.05
C LYS A 322 2.27 12.99 25.53
N GLU A 323 1.11 12.51 25.98
CA GLU A 323 0.72 12.56 27.40
C GLU A 323 1.57 11.62 28.26
N LYS A 324 1.80 10.36 27.85
CA LYS A 324 2.70 9.43 28.59
C LYS A 324 4.09 10.01 28.80
N LEU A 325 4.60 10.70 27.78
CA LEU A 325 5.92 11.30 27.78
C LEU A 325 5.97 12.53 28.70
N LYS A 326 4.90 13.33 28.72
CA LYS A 326 4.72 14.44 29.66
C LYS A 326 4.67 13.95 31.11
N GLU A 327 3.86 12.93 31.40
CA GLU A 327 3.73 12.35 32.75
C GLU A 327 5.06 11.82 33.29
N LYS A 328 5.79 11.08 32.46
CA LYS A 328 7.02 10.41 32.88
C LYS A 328 8.22 11.36 32.91
N CYS A 329 8.33 12.28 31.96
CA CYS A 329 9.55 13.05 31.73
C CYS A 329 9.45 14.53 32.12
N VAL A 330 8.27 15.11 32.42
CA VAL A 330 8.12 16.52 32.83
C VAL A 330 7.92 16.67 34.32
N VAL A 331 8.53 17.69 34.92
CA VAL A 331 8.30 18.06 36.33
C VAL A 331 6.83 18.46 36.50
N GLN A 332 6.09 17.72 37.31
CA GLN A 332 4.76 18.15 37.74
C GLN A 332 4.95 19.29 38.74
N LYS A 333 4.46 20.49 38.40
CA LYS A 333 4.35 21.56 39.40
C LYS A 333 3.34 21.10 40.46
N LYS A 334 3.81 20.88 41.69
CA LYS A 334 2.90 20.74 42.83
C LYS A 334 2.11 22.05 42.92
N SER A 335 0.78 21.93 42.88
CA SER A 335 -0.14 23.05 43.14
C SER A 335 -0.03 23.51 44.57
#